data_AF-A0A5S3QMN9-F1
#
_entry.id   AF-A0A5S3QMN9-F1
#
_cell.length_a   1.000
_cell.length_b   1.000
_cell.length_c   1.000
_cell.angle_alpha   90.00
_cell.angle_beta   90.00
_cell.angle_gamma   90.00
#
_symmetry.space_group_name_H-M   'P 1'
#
loop_
_entity.id
_entity.type
_entity.pdbx_description
1 polymer ?
#
loop_
_entity_poly.entity_id
_entity_poly.type
_entity_poly.pdbx_seq_one_letter_code
_entity_poly.pdbx_strand_id
1 'polypeptide(L)' 'MEDQQFIDIELKESESLANMLGELLNQKREETGSYNIFVQNVIPVGQNHFTVILNTVVTGY' A
#
# COMPACT_ATOMS: atom_id res chain seq x y z
N MET A 1 2.03 -11.55 -14.25
CA MET A 1 2.96 -10.38 -14.22
C MET A 1 2.83 -9.78 -12.85
N GLU A 2 3.94 -9.49 -12.17
CA GLU A 2 3.91 -8.80 -10.88
C GLU A 2 3.99 -7.29 -11.16
N ASP A 3 3.00 -6.54 -10.68
CA ASP A 3 2.98 -5.08 -10.77
C ASP A 3 3.29 -4.51 -9.39
N GLN A 4 4.37 -3.73 -9.29
CA GLN A 4 4.80 -3.09 -8.05
C GLN A 4 4.49 -1.60 -8.10
N GLN A 5 3.92 -1.09 -7.01
CA GLN A 5 3.60 0.32 -6.84
C GLN A 5 4.30 0.88 -5.61
N PHE A 6 4.83 2.09 -5.76
CA PHE A 6 5.50 2.83 -4.69
C PHE A 6 4.59 3.99 -4.30
N ILE A 7 4.20 4.05 -3.03
CA ILE A 7 3.27 5.06 -2.52
C ILE A 7 3.90 5.72 -1.32
N ASP A 8 4.18 7.01 -1.44
CA ASP A 8 4.63 7.81 -0.33
C ASP A 8 3.44 8.27 0.50
N ILE A 9 3.51 8.02 1.81
CA ILE A 9 2.49 8.40 2.79
C ILE A 9 3.12 9.21 3.92
N GLU A 10 2.36 10.19 4.39
CA GLU A 10 2.67 10.96 5.59
C GLU A 10 1.65 10.58 6.66
N LEU A 11 2.14 10.09 7.79
CA LEU A 11 1.33 9.70 8.95
C LEU A 11 1.12 10.93 9.84
N LYS A 12 -0.14 11.27 10.13
CA LYS A 12 -0.40 12.31 11.15
C LYS A 12 -0.12 11.75 12.54
N GLU A 13 0.24 12.61 13.49
CA GLU A 13 0.63 12.20 14.86
C GLU A 13 -0.44 11.36 15.60
N SER A 14 -1.71 11.48 15.21
CA SER A 14 -2.83 10.72 15.77
C SER A 14 -3.24 9.48 14.97
N GLU A 15 -2.59 9.21 13.83
CA GLU A 15 -2.98 8.12 12.92
C GLU A 15 -2.12 6.87 13.15
N SER A 16 -2.76 5.71 13.02
CA SER A 16 -2.07 4.42 13.04
C SER A 16 -1.66 4.04 11.63
N LEU A 17 -0.38 3.72 11.45
CA LEU A 17 0.15 3.22 10.17
C LEU A 17 -0.63 1.99 9.69
N ALA A 18 -1.01 1.10 10.62
CA ALA A 18 -1.80 -0.09 10.29
C ALA A 18 -3.18 0.26 9.73
N ASN A 19 -3.85 1.27 10.28
CA ASN A 19 -5.15 1.71 9.77
C ASN A 19 -5.00 2.32 8.38
N MET A 20 -4.01 3.19 8.19
CA MET A 20 -3.79 3.84 6.89
C MET A 20 -3.44 2.82 5.78
N LEU A 21 -2.57 1.84 6.09
CA LEU A 21 -2.27 0.75 5.17
C LEU A 21 -3.49 -0.10 4.84
N GLY A 22 -4.38 -0.32 5.82
CA GLY A 22 -5.63 -1.03 5.61
C GLY A 22 -6.57 -0.28 4.66
N GLU A 23 -6.75 1.02 4.86
CA GLU A 23 -7.53 1.89 3.99
C GLU A 23 -6.94 1.94 2.57
N LEU A 24 -5.62 2.10 2.46
CA LEU A 24 -4.89 2.11 1.18
C LEU A 24 -5.12 0.82 0.40
N LEU A 25 -5.01 -0.34 1.06
CA LEU A 25 -5.27 -1.64 0.42
C LEU A 25 -6.72 -1.76 -0.03
N ASN A 26 -7.68 -1.35 0.80
CA ASN A 26 -9.10 -1.42 0.44
C ASN A 26 -9.42 -0.53 -0.76
N GLN A 27 -8.91 0.70 -0.76
CA GLN A 27 -9.07 1.61 -1.90
C GLN A 27 -8.48 1.01 -3.17
N LYS A 28 -7.25 0.44 -3.11
CA LYS A 28 -6.61 -0.16 -4.28
C LYS A 28 -7.36 -1.40 -4.79
N ARG A 29 -7.94 -2.18 -3.89
CA ARG A 29 -8.78 -3.33 -4.26
C ARG A 29 -10.06 -2.91 -4.96
N GLU A 30 -10.69 -1.83 -4.50
CA GLU A 30 -11.85 -1.24 -5.18
C GLU A 30 -11.50 -0.66 -6.55
N GLU A 31 -10.39 0.08 -6.66
CA GLU A 31 -9.92 0.69 -7.92
C GLU A 31 -9.58 -0.35 -8.99
N THR A 32 -8.94 -1.45 -8.60
CA THR A 32 -8.48 -2.49 -9.54
C THR A 32 -9.46 -3.63 -9.72
N GLY A 33 -10.48 -3.75 -8.85
CA GLY A 33 -11.36 -4.91 -8.77
C GLY A 33 -10.64 -6.21 -8.35
N SER A 34 -9.41 -6.12 -7.83
CA SER A 34 -8.56 -7.27 -7.51
C SER A 34 -8.20 -7.31 -6.03
N TYR A 35 -8.39 -8.48 -5.41
CA TYR A 35 -7.98 -8.73 -4.02
C TYR A 35 -6.52 -9.17 -3.88
N ASN A 36 -5.82 -9.36 -5.00
CA ASN A 36 -4.44 -9.84 -5.04
C ASN A 36 -3.41 -8.72 -4.81
N ILE A 37 -3.81 -7.65 -4.12
CA ILE A 37 -2.95 -6.52 -3.75
C ILE A 37 -2.59 -6.66 -2.27
N PHE A 38 -1.30 -6.56 -1.99
CA PHE A 38 -0.75 -6.67 -0.64
C PHE A 38 0.45 -5.74 -0.46
N VAL A 39 0.66 -5.33 0.80
CA VAL A 39 1.86 -4.57 1.19
C VAL A 39 3.04 -5.54 1.19
N GLN A 40 4.03 -5.24 0.37
CA GLN A 40 5.28 -5.99 0.33
C GLN A 40 6.29 -5.43 1.34
N ASN A 41 6.39 -4.11 1.44
CA ASN A 41 7.33 -3.47 2.36
C ASN A 41 6.87 -2.06 2.74
N VAL A 42 7.35 -1.56 3.88
CA VAL A 42 7.16 -0.18 4.33
C VAL A 42 8.50 0.37 4.77
N ILE A 43 8.99 1.38 4.07
CA ILE A 43 10.32 1.97 4.27
C ILE A 43 10.14 3.33 4.94
N PRO A 44 10.64 3.54 6.18
CA PRO A 44 10.64 4.87 6.78
C PRO A 44 11.66 5.76 6.07
N VAL A 45 11.22 6.92 5.57
CA VAL A 45 12.08 7.89 4.86
C VAL A 45 12.26 9.19 5.63
N GLY A 46 11.50 9.40 6.71
CA GLY A 46 11.61 10.56 7.57
C GLY A 46 10.72 10.45 8.81
N GLN A 47 10.64 11.53 9.58
CA GLN A 47 9.72 11.60 10.72
C GLN A 47 8.29 11.53 10.19
N ASN A 48 7.58 10.46 10.54
CA ASN A 48 6.22 10.15 10.07
C ASN A 48 6.04 9.99 8.55
N HIS A 49 7.12 9.89 7.78
CA HIS A 49 7.05 9.69 6.33
C HIS A 49 7.49 8.27 5.97
N PHE A 50 6.68 7.59 5.15
CA PHE A 50 6.93 6.21 4.76
C PHE A 50 6.69 6.02 3.27
N THR A 51 7.54 5.23 2.62
CA THR A 51 7.28 4.70 1.29
C THR A 51 6.73 3.29 1.44
N VAL A 52 5.50 3.08 1.02
CA VAL A 52 4.82 1.78 1.00
C VAL A 52 5.01 1.16 -0.38
N ILE A 53 5.52 -0.06 -0.41
CA ILE A 53 5.63 -0.86 -1.62
C ILE A 53 4.45 -1.83 -1.63
N LEU A 54 3.55 -1.66 -2.60
CA LEU A 54 2.46 -2.58 -2.87
C LEU A 54 2.88 -3.51 -4.01
N ASN A 55 2.52 -4.79 -3.90
CA ASN A 55 2.63 -5.75 -4.98
C ASN A 55 1.23 -6.23 -5.37
N THR A 56 0.99 -6.33 -6.67
CA THR A 56 -0.23 -6.86 -7.26
C THR A 56 0.10 -8.10 -8.07
N VAL A 57 -0.47 -9.23 -7.65
CA VAL A 57 -0.35 -10.48 -8.42
C VAL A 57 -1.46 -10.50 -9.46
N VAL A 58 -1.10 -10.17 -10.70
CA VAL A 58 -1.98 -10.34 -11.86
C VAL A 58 -1.82 -11.77 -12.35
N THR A 59 -2.75 -12.65 -11.96
CA THR A 59 -2.90 -13.98 -12.58
C THR A 59 -3.36 -13.76 -14.02
N GLY A 60 -2.42 -13.87 -14.95
CA GLY A 60 -2.72 -13.93 -16.38
C GLY A 60 -3.37 -15.28 -16.66
N TYR A 61 -4.62 -15.26 -17.14
CA TYR A 61 -5.27 -16.41 -17.77
C TYR A 61 -4.82 -16.54 -19.22
#